data_AF-A0AB37UAL1-F1
#
_entry.id   AF-A0AB37UAL1-F1
#
_cell.length_a   1.000
_cell.length_b   1.000
_cell.length_c   1.000
_cell.angle_alpha   90.00
_cell.angle_beta   90.00
_cell.angle_gamma   90.00
#
_symmetry.space_group_name_H-M   'P 1'
#
loop_
_entity.id
_entity.type
_entity.pdbx_description
1 polymer ?
#
loop_
_entity_poly.entity_id
_entity_poly.type
_entity_poly.pdbx_seq_one_letter_code
_entity_poly.pdbx_strand_id
1 'polypeptide(L)' 'MKPDFQTITRAELRAYLLEHRDDREAFYAYMDKLATEPVLAVHSPQILHL' A
#
# COMPACT_ATOMS: atom_id res chain seq x y z
N MET A 1 -5.82 -19.03 8.67
CA MET A 1 -6.73 -18.70 7.56
C MET A 1 -6.09 -17.58 6.78
N LYS A 2 -6.07 -17.65 5.44
CA LYS A 2 -5.52 -16.57 4.60
C LYS A 2 -6.60 -15.49 4.41
N PRO A 3 -6.30 -14.19 4.61
CA PRO A 3 -7.26 -13.13 4.36
C PRO A 3 -7.50 -12.93 2.86
N ASP A 4 -8.66 -12.40 2.50
CA ASP A 4 -8.90 -11.91 1.14
C ASP A 4 -8.24 -10.53 0.99
N PHE A 5 -7.08 -10.51 0.33
CA PHE A 5 -6.26 -9.30 0.17
C PHE A 5 -6.93 -8.20 -0.66
N GLN A 6 -7.95 -8.52 -1.45
CA GLN A 6 -8.70 -7.52 -2.20
C GLN A 6 -9.59 -6.69 -1.26
N THR A 7 -10.11 -7.32 -0.20
CA THR A 7 -11.08 -6.73 0.72
C THR A 7 -10.46 -5.95 1.88
N ILE A 8 -9.23 -6.28 2.28
CA ILE A 8 -8.56 -5.59 3.40
C ILE A 8 -7.90 -4.29 2.95
N THR A 9 -7.63 -3.39 3.90
CA THR A 9 -6.99 -2.10 3.64
C THR A 9 -5.49 -2.24 3.36
N ARG A 10 -4.87 -1.20 2.78
CA ARG A 10 -3.40 -1.13 2.62
C ARG A 10 -2.64 -1.28 3.94
N ALA A 11 -3.19 -0.78 5.05
CA ALA A 11 -2.57 -0.87 6.37
C ALA A 11 -2.57 -2.32 6.89
N GLU A 12 -3.69 -3.02 6.74
CA GLU A 12 -3.82 -4.43 7.12
C GLU A 12 -2.94 -5.33 6.25
N LEU A 13 -2.86 -5.07 4.94
CA LEU A 13 -1.93 -5.76 4.03
C LEU A 13 -0.48 -5.57 4.45
N ARG A 14 -0.09 -4.35 4.86
CA ARG A 14 1.26 -4.08 5.35
C ARG A 14 1.56 -4.85 6.63
N ALA A 15 0.63 -4.88 7.59
CA ALA A 15 0.80 -5.64 8.83
C ALA A 15 0.96 -7.14 8.54
N TYR A 16 0.10 -7.70 7.69
CA TYR A 16 0.18 -9.09 7.27
C TYR A 16 1.53 -9.44 6.61
N LEU A 17 1.98 -8.60 5.66
CA LEU A 17 3.24 -8.84 4.93
C LEU A 17 4.47 -8.82 5.86
N LEU A 18 4.44 -8.05 6.95
CA LEU A 18 5.54 -8.02 7.92
C LEU A 18 5.68 -9.34 8.69
N GLU A 19 4.56 -10.02 8.95
CA GLU A 19 4.50 -11.33 9.61
C GLU A 19 4.71 -12.48 8.60
N HIS A 20 4.39 -12.26 7.32
CA HIS A 20 4.41 -13.26 6.26
C HIS A 20 5.24 -12.80 5.05
N ARG A 21 6.52 -12.51 5.28
CA ARG A 21 7.41 -11.89 4.27
C ARG A 21 7.59 -12.70 2.97
N ASP A 22 7.38 -14.01 3.04
CA ASP A 22 7.51 -14.92 1.89
C ASP A 22 6.19 -15.11 1.11
N ASP A 23 5.07 -14.53 1.57
CA ASP A 23 3.79 -14.61 0.86
C ASP A 23 3.77 -13.63 -0.33
N ARG A 24 4.13 -14.16 -1.49
CA ARG A 24 4.15 -13.40 -2.75
C ARG A 24 2.78 -12.82 -3.12
N GLU A 25 1.69 -13.48 -2.76
CA GLU A 25 0.35 -12.99 -3.07
C GLU A 25 0.02 -11.74 -2.25
N ALA A 26 0.38 -11.74 -0.96
CA ALA A 26 0.27 -10.56 -0.10
C ALA A 26 1.14 -9.40 -0.64
N PHE A 27 2.34 -9.72 -1.11
CA PHE A 27 3.23 -8.72 -1.72
C PHE A 27 2.60 -8.08 -2.96
N TYR A 28 2.09 -8.87 -3.91
CA TYR A 28 1.46 -8.33 -5.11
C TYR A 28 0.21 -7.50 -4.80
N ALA A 29 -0.65 -7.96 -3.88
CA ALA A 29 -1.82 -7.19 -3.47
C ALA A 29 -1.45 -5.86 -2.78
N TYR A 30 -0.37 -5.83 -2.00
CA TYR A 30 0.14 -4.59 -1.40
C TYR A 30 0.69 -3.62 -2.46
N MET A 31 1.42 -4.12 -3.46
CA MET A 31 1.92 -3.32 -4.57
C MET A 31 0.77 -2.75 -5.43
N ASP A 32 -0.27 -3.53 -5.69
CA ASP A 32 -1.44 -3.10 -6.44
C ASP A 32 -2.18 -1.96 -5.73
N LYS A 33 -2.38 -2.06 -4.41
CA LYS A 33 -2.94 -0.95 -3.61
C LYS A 33 -2.05 0.29 -3.60
N LEU A 34 -0.72 0.15 -3.60
CA LEU A 34 0.18 1.31 -3.70
C LEU A 34 0.11 2.01 -5.06
N ALA A 35 -0.11 1.26 -6.14
CA ALA A 35 -0.22 1.80 -7.49
C ALA A 35 -1.57 2.46 -7.76
N THR A 36 -2.64 1.97 -7.11
CA THR A 36 -4.03 2.42 -7.34
C THR A 36 -4.50 3.46 -6.34
N GLU A 37 -4.03 3.42 -5.10
CA GLU A 37 -4.37 4.43 -4.11
C GLU A 37 -3.55 5.69 -4.38
N PRO A 38 -4.20 6.87 -4.53
CA PRO A 38 -3.47 8.11 -4.55
C PRO A 38 -2.64 8.16 -3.27
N VAL A 39 -1.31 8.24 -3.43
CA VAL A 39 -0.48 8.71 -2.33
C VAL A 39 -1.11 10.04 -1.98
N LEU A 40 -1.66 10.18 -0.77
CA LEU A 40 -1.99 11.48 -0.20
C LEU A 40 -0.64 12.17 0.02
N ALA A 41 0.03 12.51 -1.09
CA ALA A 41 1.05 13.48 -1.14
C ALA A 41 0.31 14.73 -0.70
N VAL A 42 0.56 15.12 0.55
CA VAL A 42 0.47 16.52 0.94
C VAL A 42 1.44 17.23 -0.01
N HIS A 43 0.98 17.50 -1.23
CA HIS A 43 1.64 18.39 -2.16
C HIS A 43 1.57 19.74 -1.47
N SER A 44 2.61 20.07 -0.70
CA SER A 44 2.97 21.46 -0.50
C SER A 44 3.51 21.93 -1.86
N PRO A 45 2.77 22.75 -2.63
CA PRO A 45 3.35 23.36 -3.81
C PRO A 45 4.43 24.30 -3.30
N GLN A 46 5.69 23.90 -3.45
CA GLN A 46 6.80 24.84 -3.35
C GLN A 46 6.64 25.76 -4.56
N ILE A 47 6.00 26.91 -4.36
CA ILE A 47 6.03 28.02 -5.31
C ILE A 47 7.51 28.35 -5.51
N LEU A 48 8.03 28.00 -6.68
CA LEU A 48 9.28 28.53 -7.17
C LEU A 48 9.07 30.04 -7.30
N HIS A 49 9.49 30.81 -6.28
CA HIS A 49 9.63 32.24 -6.43
C HIS A 49 10.67 32.47 -7.52
N LEU A 50 10.17 32.96 -8.66
CA LEU A 50 10.92 33.46 -9.80
C LEU A 50 11.45 34.85 -9.49
#